data_AF-A0A357A036-F1
#
_entry.id   AF-A0A357A036-F1
#
_cell.length_a   1.000
_cell.length_b   1.000
_cell.length_c   1.000
_cell.angle_alpha   90.00
_cell.angle_beta   90.00
_cell.angle_gamma   90.00
#
_symmetry.space_group_name_H-M   'P 1'
#
loop_
_entity.id
_entity.type
_entity.pdbx_description
1 polymer ?
#
loop_
_entity_poly.entity_id
_entity_poly.type
_entity_poly.pdbx_seq_one_letter_code
_entity_poly.pdbx_strand_id
1 'polypeptide(L)'
;MPALEEIRNQGYAVDVGEWEIGLCCLAAPILPFDETLWGPMAISVPTHRFNPADYHTLSGPLQDKALDISRSMGYRSMSLAKASTRNP
;
A
#
# COMPACT_ATOMS: atom_id res chain seq x y z
N MET A 1 14.85 -6.40 8.93
CA MET A 1 14.86 -4.93 8.77
C MET A 1 13.49 -4.44 9.18
N PRO A 2 13.34 -3.77 10.34
CA PRO A 2 12.04 -3.49 10.96
C PRO A 2 11.07 -2.72 10.07
N ALA A 3 11.56 -1.84 9.18
CA ALA A 3 10.72 -1.09 8.24
C ALA A 3 9.96 -1.98 7.23
N LEU A 4 10.54 -3.10 6.78
CA LEU A 4 9.89 -3.96 5.78
C LEU A 4 8.78 -4.82 6.36
N GLU A 5 8.92 -5.25 7.62
CA GLU A 5 7.87 -5.99 8.33
C GLU A 5 6.66 -5.09 8.58
N GLU A 6 6.89 -3.84 9.00
CA GLU A 6 5.82 -2.86 9.17
C GLU A 6 5.07 -2.59 7.86
N ILE A 7 5.80 -2.31 6.77
CA ILE A 7 5.20 -2.08 5.44
C ILE A 7 4.33 -3.26 5.00
N ARG A 8 4.79 -4.50 5.23
CA ARG A 8 4.02 -5.71 4.90
C ARG A 8 2.76 -5.85 5.75
N ASN A 9 2.82 -5.50 7.03
CA ASN A 9 1.69 -5.60 7.93
C ASN A 9 0.63 -4.52 7.67
N GLN A 10 1.06 -3.29 7.37
CA GLN A 10 0.15 -2.15 7.20
C GLN A 10 -0.28 -1.90 5.74
N GLY A 11 0.42 -2.47 4.75
CA GLY A 11 0.06 -2.39 3.33
C GLY A 11 0.54 -1.12 2.60
N TYR A 12 1.34 -0.26 3.23
CA TYR A 12 1.90 0.94 2.62
C TYR A 12 3.26 1.32 3.24
N ALA A 13 4.05 2.10 2.51
CA ALA A 13 5.31 2.67 2.94
C ALA A 13 5.21 4.18 3.14
N VAL A 14 6.06 4.71 4.01
CA VAL A 14 6.20 6.14 4.27
C VAL A 14 7.67 6.50 4.18
N ASP A 15 7.97 7.54 3.43
CA ASP A 15 9.27 8.22 3.36
C ASP A 15 9.08 9.65 3.89
N VAL A 16 9.86 10.04 4.90
CA VAL A 16 9.82 11.37 5.52
C VAL A 16 11.15 12.06 5.34
N GLY A 17 11.27 12.84 4.26
CA GLY A 17 12.44 13.64 3.97
C GLY A 17 13.69 12.82 3.67
N GLU A 18 13.57 11.52 3.35
CA GLU A 18 14.71 10.66 3.04
C GLU A 18 15.26 10.99 1.65
N TRP A 19 14.38 11.29 0.69
CA TRP A 19 14.78 11.70 -0.66
C TRP A 19 15.12 13.19 -0.76
N GLU A 20 14.29 14.06 -0.16
CA GLU A 20 14.47 15.52 -0.18
C GLU A 20 13.91 16.11 1.12
N ILE A 21 14.69 16.95 1.80
CA ILE A 21 14.25 17.60 3.03
C ILE A 21 13.00 18.43 2.74
N GLY A 22 11.95 18.22 3.53
CA GLY A 22 10.68 18.91 3.35
C GLY A 22 9.67 18.16 2.47
N LEU A 23 10.03 16.98 1.93
CA LEU A 23 9.13 16.09 1.21
C LEU A 23 8.72 14.90 2.07
N CYS A 24 7.46 14.50 1.98
CA CYS A 24 6.97 13.23 2.52
C CYS A 24 6.29 12.47 1.38
N CYS A 25 6.52 11.16 1.31
CA CYS A 25 5.87 10.28 0.36
C CYS A 25 5.13 9.15 1.08
N LEU A 26 3.94 8.81 0.60
CA LEU A 26 3.24 7.58 0.96
C LEU A 26 3.12 6.72 -0.28
N ALA A 27 3.37 5.42 -0.16
CA ALA A 27 3.34 4.50 -1.29
C ALA A 27 2.59 3.21 -0.96
N ALA A 28 1.68 2.77 -1.84
CA ALA A 28 1.00 1.47 -1.74
C ALA A 28 1.43 0.56 -2.91
N PRO A 29 1.60 -0.75 -2.68
CA PRO A 29 2.05 -1.68 -3.71
C PRO A 29 0.95 -1.96 -4.74
N ILE A 30 1.34 -2.08 -6.00
CA ILE A 30 0.53 -2.66 -7.06
C ILE A 30 1.06 -4.06 -7.36
N LEU A 31 0.17 -5.04 -7.22
CA LEU A 31 0.46 -6.45 -7.46
C LEU A 31 -0.39 -6.94 -8.65
N PRO A 32 0.16 -7.66 -9.64
CA PRO A 32 -0.60 -8.35 -10.67
C PRO A 32 -1.07 -9.74 -10.17
N PHE A 33 -1.62 -10.53 -11.09
CA PHE A 33 -2.10 -11.89 -10.84
C PHE A 33 -1.07 -12.85 -10.22
N ASP A 34 0.23 -12.63 -10.43
CA ASP A 34 1.32 -13.48 -9.93
C ASP A 34 1.86 -13.02 -8.56
N GLU A 35 1.26 -11.98 -7.99
CA GLU A 35 1.66 -11.35 -6.72
C GLU A 35 3.09 -10.80 -6.69
N THR A 36 3.76 -10.76 -7.85
CA THR A 36 5.08 -10.13 -7.98
C THR A 36 4.91 -8.62 -7.90
N LEU A 37 5.71 -7.92 -7.11
CA LEU A 37 5.62 -6.46 -7.07
C LEU A 37 5.84 -5.85 -8.46
N TRP A 38 4.80 -5.23 -9.02
CA TRP A 38 4.89 -4.52 -10.30
C TRP A 38 5.51 -3.13 -10.11
N GLY A 39 5.06 -2.44 -9.06
CA GLY A 39 5.55 -1.12 -8.67
C GLY A 39 4.62 -0.46 -7.65
N PRO A 40 5.00 0.67 -7.06
CA PRO A 40 4.14 1.39 -6.14
C PRO A 40 3.28 2.45 -6.84
N MET A 41 2.11 2.74 -6.26
CA MET A 41 1.42 4.02 -6.42
C MET A 41 1.83 4.92 -5.27
N ALA A 42 2.21 6.17 -5.53
CA ALA A 42 2.69 7.07 -4.49
C ALA A 42 2.05 8.47 -4.53
N ILE A 43 1.94 9.10 -3.36
CA ILE A 43 1.54 10.49 -3.17
C ILE A 43 2.70 11.21 -2.49
N SER A 44 3.14 12.33 -3.08
CA SER A 44 4.17 13.20 -2.53
C SER A 44 3.56 14.50 -2.02
N VAL A 45 3.87 14.87 -0.78
CA VAL A 45 3.35 16.06 -0.10
C VAL A 45 4.46 16.82 0.62
N PRO A 46 4.37 18.16 0.74
CA PRO A 46 5.29 18.91 1.60
C PRO A 46 5.07 18.55 3.07
N THR A 47 6.14 18.26 3.82
CA THR A 47 6.07 17.87 5.24
C THR A 47 5.42 18.93 6.12
N HIS A 48 5.56 20.22 5.76
CA HIS A 48 4.96 21.31 6.53
C HIS A 48 3.43 21.38 6.41
N ARG A 49 2.82 20.65 5.47
CA ARG A 49 1.36 20.58 5.24
C ARG A 49 0.76 19.26 5.68
N PHE A 50 1.59 18.30 6.09
CA PHE A 50 1.14 16.93 6.32
C PHE A 50 1.87 16.33 7.50
N ASN A 51 1.17 16.22 8.64
CA ASN A 51 1.73 15.67 9.87
C ASN A 51 1.68 14.13 9.82
N PRO A 52 2.66 13.41 10.41
CA PRO A 52 2.57 11.99 10.69
C PRO A 52 1.22 11.47 11.21
N ALA A 53 0.55 12.25 12.06
CA ALA A 53 -0.78 11.88 12.57
C ALA A 53 -1.83 11.75 11.45
N ASP A 54 -1.66 12.46 10.33
CA ASP A 54 -2.62 12.53 9.23
C ASP A 54 -2.36 11.45 8.17
N TYR A 55 -1.32 10.64 8.29
CA TYR A 55 -0.93 9.65 7.27
C TYR A 55 -2.06 8.69 6.92
N HIS A 56 -2.86 8.31 7.92
CA HIS A 56 -4.04 7.47 7.75
C HIS A 56 -5.09 8.05 6.80
N THR A 57 -5.17 9.38 6.67
CA THR A 57 -6.13 10.07 5.80
C THR A 57 -5.80 9.89 4.31
N LEU A 58 -4.52 9.69 3.98
CA LEU A 58 -4.06 9.44 2.61
C LEU A 58 -3.80 7.96 2.35
N SER A 59 -3.33 7.20 3.35
CA SER A 59 -2.95 5.80 3.15
C SER A 59 -4.14 4.90 2.81
N GLY A 60 -5.33 5.13 3.37
CA GLY A 60 -6.54 4.38 3.03
C GLY A 60 -6.93 4.53 1.55
N PRO A 61 -7.24 5.76 1.09
CA PRO A 61 -7.56 6.02 -0.31
C PRO A 61 -6.45 5.61 -1.29
N LEU A 62 -5.18 5.78 -0.91
CA LEU A 62 -4.04 5.34 -1.72
C LEU A 62 -4.02 3.83 -1.92
N GLN A 63 -4.21 3.06 -0.85
CA GLN A 63 -4.28 1.60 -0.91
C GLN A 63 -5.49 1.13 -1.73
N ASP A 64 -6.66 1.76 -1.55
CA ASP A 64 -7.86 1.43 -2.35
C ASP A 64 -7.60 1.63 -3.84
N LYS A 65 -6.95 2.74 -4.22
CA LYS A 65 -6.62 3.02 -5.63
C LYS A 65 -5.54 2.09 -6.18
N ALA A 66 -4.53 1.76 -5.39
CA ALA A 66 -3.53 0.77 -5.77
C ALA A 66 -4.15 -0.63 -5.94
N LEU A 67 -5.13 -0.99 -5.11
CA LEU A 67 -5.87 -2.24 -5.19
C LEU A 67 -6.79 -2.28 -6.43
N ASP A 68 -7.42 -1.17 -6.80
CA ASP A 68 -8.21 -1.08 -8.04
C ASP A 68 -7.33 -1.36 -9.28
N ILE A 69 -6.12 -0.77 -9.32
CA ILE A 69 -5.14 -1.07 -10.38
C ILE A 69 -4.74 -2.55 -10.33
N SER A 70 -4.42 -3.06 -9.14
CA SER A 70 -4.03 -4.46 -8.95
C SER A 70 -5.12 -5.42 -9.46
N ARG A 71 -6.40 -5.15 -9.14
CA ARG A 71 -7.55 -5.92 -9.62
C ARG A 71 -7.67 -5.90 -11.14
N SER A 72 -7.42 -4.75 -11.77
CA SER A 72 -7.40 -4.63 -13.23
C SER A 72 -6.29 -5.48 -13.87
N MET A 73 -5.21 -5.75 -13.14
CA MET A 73 -4.08 -6.60 -13.54
C MET A 73 -4.24 -8.08 -13.15
N GLY A 74 -5.42 -8.46 -12.66
CA GLY A 74 -5.75 -9.84 -12.31
C GLY A 74 -5.37 -10.25 -10.89
N TYR A 75 -4.97 -9.31 -10.02
CA TYR A 75 -4.77 -9.61 -8.62
C TYR A 75 -6.06 -10.09 -7.96
N ARG A 76 -6.02 -11.31 -7.44
CA ARG A 76 -7.09 -11.90 -6.66
C ARG A 76 -6.60 -11.99 -5.24
N SER A 77 -6.88 -10.96 -4.45
CA SER A 77 -6.62 -10.99 -3.00
C SER A 77 -7.10 -12.33 -2.45
N MET A 78 -6.22 -13.04 -1.74
CA MET A 78 -6.52 -14.33 -1.17
C MET A 78 -7.47 -14.15 0.04
N SER A 79 -8.73 -13.83 -0.26
CA SER A 79 -9.85 -13.71 0.67
C SER A 79 -11.02 -14.65 0.30
N LEU A 80 -10.78 -15.63 -0.58
CA LEU A 80 -11.77 -16.67 -0.92
C LEU A 80 -11.34 -18.11 -0.58
N ALA A 81 -10.21 -18.33 0.08
CA ALA A 81 -9.79 -19.67 0.55
C ALA A 81 -10.24 -20.01 1.99
N LYS A 82 -11.31 -19.38 2.50
CA LYS A 82 -11.94 -19.75 3.77
C LYS A 82 -13.47 -19.62 3.74
N ALA A 83 -14.11 -20.12 2.69
CA ALA A 83 -15.55 -20.42 2.67
C ALA A 83 -15.91 -21.51 1.65
N SER A 84 -15.21 -22.65 1.68
CA SER A 84 -15.76 -23.91 1.16
C SER A 84 -15.11 -25.10 1.87
N THR A 85 -15.09 -25.07 3.21
CA THR A 85 -15.12 -26.28 4.03
C THR A 85 -16.53 -26.46 4.54
N ARG A 86 -17.40 -27.02 3.70
CA ARG A 86 -18.38 -28.03 4.15
C ARG A 86 -18.37 -29.18 3.13
N ASN A 87 -18.09 -30.33 3.70
CA ASN A 87 -17.72 -31.63 3.13
C ASN A 87 -19.00 -32.42 2.68
N PRO A 88 -18.89 -33.68 2.22
CA PRO A 88 -19.74 -34.35 1.23
C PRO A 88 -21.15 -34.71 1.69
#